data_AF-A0A2N8TLG5-F1
#
_entry.id   AF-A0A2N8TLG5-F1
#
_cell.length_a   1.000
_cell.length_b   1.000
_cell.length_c   1.000
_cell.angle_alpha   90.00
_cell.angle_beta   90.00
_cell.angle_gamma   90.00
#
_symmetry.space_group_name_H-M   'P 1'
#
loop_
_entity.id
_entity.type
_entity.pdbx_description
1 polymer ?
#
loop_
_entity_poly.entity_id
_entity_poly.type
_entity_poly.pdbx_seq_one_letter_code
_entity_poly.pdbx_strand_id
1 'polypeptide(L)'
;MSRTALRICPLCEATCGLTLTIEGTRVTHARGDRDDVFSRGFICPKGASFGAVDSDPDRLRTPLVRRDGELREATWQEAFDAVAAGIRPVVERHGPNSVGVVLGNPNVHTMAGALYPAVLLAGLGTRSVFTASTVDQMPKHVSSGLLFGDANAIPVPDLDRTGHLLLIGANPLESNGSLCTAPDFPGKLKALKARGGTLVVIDPRRTRTAKLADRHIAVRPGTDALLLAAMAQVLFEEGLTEPAPHVQGAGELAEALRELTPEAVAGACDVEAGVIRALARDLAAAPAAAVYGRIGSCTVPHGTLASWLVDVLNILTGNLDRPGGALFPQAATDKTPRPAGPGRGFALGRWHSRVSRHPEAKGELPLSALAEEIDTATEEGAPVRALIAVAANPVLSAPDGDRLDRALDSLDFMVSVDPYLNETSRHADVVLP
;
A
#
# COMPACT_ATOMS: atom_id res chain seq x y z
N MET A 1 35.85 -1.22 19.96
CA MET A 1 36.36 -1.57 18.62
C MET A 1 35.25 -1.31 17.61
N SER A 2 35.58 -0.74 16.45
CA SER A 2 34.62 -0.54 15.36
C SER A 2 34.45 -1.85 14.58
N ARG A 3 33.22 -2.16 14.17
CA ARG A 3 32.91 -3.33 13.34
C ARG A 3 31.94 -2.96 12.23
N THR A 4 31.97 -3.74 11.16
CA THR A 4 31.02 -3.61 10.05
C THR A 4 29.95 -4.68 10.15
N ALA A 5 28.71 -4.35 9.80
CA ALA A 5 27.61 -5.30 9.70
C ALA A 5 26.77 -5.05 8.44
N LEU A 6 26.30 -6.13 7.81
CA LEU A 6 25.35 -6.05 6.72
C LEU A 6 23.92 -6.07 7.28
N ARG A 7 23.05 -5.25 6.70
CA ARG A 7 21.65 -5.13 7.13
C ARG A 7 20.76 -4.76 5.96
N ILE A 8 19.53 -5.27 5.94
CA ILE A 8 18.48 -4.77 5.06
C ILE A 8 17.90 -3.49 5.67
N CYS A 9 17.77 -2.43 4.88
CA CYS A 9 17.15 -1.18 5.30
C CYS A 9 15.71 -1.45 5.79
N PRO A 10 15.38 -1.17 7.07
CA PRO A 10 14.07 -1.51 7.63
C PRO A 10 12.99 -0.44 7.40
N LEU A 11 13.30 0.63 6.65
CA LEU A 11 12.46 1.84 6.60
C LEU A 11 11.32 1.78 5.57
N CYS A 12 11.46 0.97 4.53
CA CYS A 12 10.42 0.80 3.50
C CYS A 12 10.59 -0.54 2.78
N GLU A 13 9.58 -0.95 2.01
CA GLU A 13 9.56 -2.21 1.27
C GLU A 13 10.64 -2.35 0.20
N ALA A 14 11.38 -1.29 -0.13
CA ALA A 14 12.51 -1.35 -1.05
C ALA A 14 13.62 -2.30 -0.57
N THR A 15 13.75 -2.48 0.76
CA THR A 15 14.71 -3.41 1.39
C THR A 15 16.15 -3.28 0.89
N CYS A 16 16.61 -2.06 0.58
CA CYS A 16 17.98 -1.81 0.11
C CYS A 16 19.04 -2.37 1.09
N GLY A 17 20.12 -2.95 0.56
CA GLY A 17 21.25 -3.43 1.34
C GLY A 17 22.07 -2.29 1.95
N LEU A 18 22.37 -2.40 3.24
CA LEU A 18 23.18 -1.47 4.01
C LEU A 18 24.44 -2.15 4.53
N THR A 19 25.55 -1.43 4.45
CA THR A 19 26.74 -1.66 5.26
C THR A 19 26.76 -0.65 6.40
N LEU A 20 26.64 -1.13 7.64
CA LEU A 20 26.65 -0.34 8.86
C LEU A 20 28.03 -0.38 9.52
N THR A 21 28.54 0.78 9.93
CA THR A 21 29.69 0.89 10.83
C THR A 21 29.16 1.05 12.26
N ILE A 22 29.59 0.17 13.16
CA ILE A 22 29.11 0.08 14.53
C ILE A 22 30.28 0.24 15.49
N GLU A 23 30.16 1.19 16.41
CA GLU A 23 31.12 1.45 17.48
C GLU A 23 30.45 1.21 18.82
N GLY A 24 30.87 0.16 19.53
CA GLY A 24 30.16 -0.32 20.70
C GLY A 24 28.77 -0.82 20.33
N THR A 25 27.73 -0.13 20.80
CA THR A 25 26.32 -0.40 20.49
C THR A 25 25.71 0.58 19.50
N ARG A 26 26.46 1.59 19.05
CA ARG A 26 25.94 2.68 18.22
C ARG A 26 26.28 2.50 16.75
N VAL A 27 25.29 2.70 15.88
CA VAL A 27 25.51 2.84 14.44
C VAL A 27 26.04 4.25 14.14
N THR A 28 27.31 4.37 13.77
CA THR A 28 27.95 5.67 13.48
C THR A 28 27.91 6.03 11.99
N HIS A 29 27.77 5.04 11.11
CA HIS A 29 27.68 5.27 9.68
C HIS A 29 26.79 4.22 9.00
N ALA A 30 26.02 4.64 8.00
CA ALA A 30 25.24 3.77 7.13
C ALA A 30 25.51 4.14 5.67
N ARG A 31 25.91 3.16 4.88
CA ARG A 31 26.12 3.31 3.44
C ARG A 31 25.49 2.15 2.69
N GLY A 32 25.24 2.32 1.40
CA GLY A 32 24.74 1.24 0.56
C GLY A 32 25.77 0.13 0.44
N ASP A 33 25.31 -1.12 0.57
CA ASP A 33 26.14 -2.29 0.32
C ASP A 33 26.32 -2.51 -1.19
N ARG A 34 27.56 -2.41 -1.66
CA ARG A 34 27.90 -2.53 -3.09
C ARG A 34 27.69 -3.94 -3.63
N ASP A 35 27.78 -4.94 -2.77
CA ASP A 35 27.67 -6.35 -3.14
C ASP A 35 26.23 -6.88 -2.99
N ASP A 36 25.31 -6.04 -2.46
CA ASP A 36 23.90 -6.39 -2.35
C ASP A 36 23.27 -6.64 -3.73
N VAL A 37 22.73 -7.83 -3.90
CA VAL A 37 22.23 -8.32 -5.21
C VAL A 37 21.07 -7.49 -5.75
N PHE A 38 20.32 -6.85 -4.87
CA PHE A 38 19.10 -6.15 -5.21
C PHE A 38 19.36 -4.67 -5.49
N SER A 39 20.00 -3.96 -4.56
CA SER A 39 20.21 -2.52 -4.60
C SER A 39 21.58 -2.09 -5.12
N ARG A 40 22.60 -2.97 -5.15
CA ARG A 40 23.93 -2.72 -5.72
C ARG A 40 24.58 -1.41 -5.24
N GLY A 41 24.40 -1.11 -3.95
CA GLY A 41 24.95 0.07 -3.30
C GLY A 41 24.05 1.31 -3.36
N PHE A 42 22.90 1.26 -4.03
CA PHE A 42 21.93 2.36 -4.00
C PHE A 42 21.21 2.44 -2.66
N ILE A 43 21.17 3.64 -2.10
CA ILE A 43 20.32 3.99 -0.95
C ILE A 43 19.75 5.40 -1.13
N CYS A 44 18.57 5.64 -0.55
CA CYS A 44 18.01 6.98 -0.48
C CYS A 44 18.47 7.72 0.80
N PRO A 45 18.20 9.03 0.94
CA PRO A 45 18.58 9.80 2.14
C PRO A 45 18.07 9.21 3.46
N LYS A 46 16.93 8.50 3.44
CA LYS A 46 16.40 7.79 4.61
C LYS A 46 17.35 6.70 5.09
N GLY A 47 17.82 5.85 4.17
CA GLY A 47 18.78 4.78 4.48
C GLY A 47 20.14 5.32 4.91
N ALA A 48 20.60 6.41 4.30
CA ALA A 48 21.85 7.06 4.67
C ALA A 48 21.81 7.65 6.10
N SER A 49 20.62 8.03 6.56
CA SER A 49 20.39 8.61 7.89
C SER A 49 20.05 7.57 8.96
N PHE A 50 20.16 6.26 8.66
CA PHE A 50 19.71 5.19 9.57
C PHE A 50 20.34 5.27 10.97
N GLY A 51 21.64 5.60 11.08
CA GLY A 51 22.30 5.73 12.38
C GLY A 51 21.74 6.85 13.26
N ALA A 52 21.17 7.91 12.67
CA ALA A 52 20.50 8.97 13.43
C ALA A 52 19.18 8.48 14.02
N VAL A 53 18.39 7.71 13.26
CA VAL A 53 17.11 7.13 13.71
C VAL A 53 17.34 6.04 14.77
N ASP A 54 18.36 5.20 14.60
CA ASP A 54 18.70 4.14 15.55
C ASP A 54 19.16 4.69 16.90
N SER A 55 19.91 5.81 16.87
CA SER A 55 20.43 6.48 18.07
C SER A 55 19.61 7.67 18.54
N ASP A 56 18.37 7.81 18.05
CA ASP A 56 17.48 8.89 18.43
C ASP A 56 17.20 8.84 19.95
N PRO A 57 17.43 9.95 20.69
CA PRO A 57 17.18 10.00 22.13
C PRO A 57 15.70 9.86 22.49
N ASP A 58 14.77 10.21 21.59
CA ASP A 58 13.33 10.15 21.84
C ASP A 58 12.75 8.74 21.64
N ARG A 59 13.57 7.82 21.09
CA ARG A 59 13.17 6.42 20.91
C ARG A 59 13.02 5.74 22.28
N LEU A 60 11.84 5.19 22.52
CA LEU A 60 11.53 4.44 23.74
C LEU A 60 12.39 3.17 23.84
N ARG A 61 12.80 2.85 25.07
CA ARG A 61 13.65 1.68 25.39
C ARG A 61 13.04 0.78 26.47
N THR A 62 12.02 1.28 27.16
CA THR A 62 11.33 0.67 28.29
C THR A 62 9.82 0.77 28.04
N PRO A 63 9.03 -0.24 28.41
CA PRO A 63 7.58 -0.14 28.38
C PRO A 63 7.08 1.06 29.19
N LEU A 64 5.99 1.67 28.73
CA LEU A 64 5.26 2.69 29.49
C LEU A 64 3.90 2.14 29.88
N VAL A 65 3.47 2.39 31.12
CA VAL A 65 2.12 2.05 31.62
C VAL A 65 1.49 3.29 32.23
N ARG A 66 0.22 3.55 31.91
CA ARG A 66 -0.53 4.68 32.44
C ARG A 66 -0.89 4.47 33.91
N ARG A 67 -0.49 5.41 34.75
CA ARG A 67 -0.77 5.45 36.19
C ARG A 67 -1.17 6.87 36.56
N ASP A 68 -2.32 7.04 37.20
CA ASP A 68 -2.87 8.35 37.60
C ASP A 68 -2.98 9.35 36.43
N GLY A 69 -3.32 8.84 35.24
CA GLY A 69 -3.46 9.65 34.02
C GLY A 69 -2.16 9.86 33.24
N GLU A 70 -0.99 9.48 33.76
CA GLU A 70 0.31 9.71 33.12
C GLU A 70 1.00 8.40 32.70
N LEU A 71 1.66 8.40 31.54
CA LEU A 71 2.51 7.29 31.11
C LEU A 71 3.84 7.31 31.90
N ARG A 72 4.15 6.21 32.59
CA ARG A 72 5.38 6.05 33.38
C ARG A 72 6.11 4.77 32.98
N GLU A 73 7.44 4.78 33.07
CA GLU A 73 8.24 3.59 32.80
C GLU A 73 7.80 2.41 33.68
N ALA A 74 7.79 1.22 33.08
CA ALA A 74 7.41 -0.02 33.72
C ALA A 74 8.31 -1.17 33.25
N THR A 75 8.34 -2.24 34.04
CA THR A 75 8.95 -3.50 33.60
C THR A 75 8.07 -4.18 32.53
N TRP A 76 8.68 -5.06 31.73
CA TRP A 76 7.92 -5.88 30.78
C TRP A 76 6.83 -6.73 31.45
N GLN A 77 7.09 -7.23 32.67
CA GLN A 77 6.10 -8.00 33.41
C GLN A 77 4.89 -7.14 33.77
N GLU A 78 5.10 -5.96 34.37
CA GLU A 78 4.02 -5.03 34.70
C GLU A 78 3.23 -4.60 33.46
N ALA A 79 3.91 -4.36 32.33
CA ALA A 79 3.27 -3.99 31.08
C ALA A 79 2.37 -5.12 30.55
N PHE A 80 2.85 -6.37 30.50
CA PHE A 80 2.03 -7.49 30.05
C PHE A 80 0.89 -7.83 31.02
N ASP A 81 1.10 -7.69 32.33
CA ASP A 81 0.05 -7.85 33.33
C ASP A 81 -1.05 -6.79 33.14
N ALA A 82 -0.67 -5.53 32.86
CA ALA A 82 -1.62 -4.47 32.54
C ALA A 82 -2.39 -4.75 31.25
N VAL A 83 -1.71 -5.23 30.18
CA VAL A 83 -2.38 -5.64 28.94
C VAL A 83 -3.40 -6.75 29.18
N ALA A 84 -3.03 -7.78 29.95
CA ALA A 84 -3.92 -8.89 30.28
C ALA A 84 -5.13 -8.42 31.11
N ALA A 85 -4.92 -7.50 32.06
CA ALA A 85 -5.96 -6.93 32.89
C ALA A 85 -6.90 -5.96 32.12
N GLY A 86 -6.40 -5.29 31.08
CA GLY A 86 -7.19 -4.33 30.28
C GLY A 86 -7.98 -4.97 29.14
N ILE A 87 -7.34 -5.85 28.35
CA ILE A 87 -7.97 -6.45 27.16
C ILE A 87 -8.99 -7.53 27.52
N ARG A 88 -8.68 -8.40 28.49
CA ARG A 88 -9.53 -9.56 28.81
C ARG A 88 -10.95 -9.17 29.24
N PRO A 89 -11.16 -8.19 30.16
CA PRO A 89 -12.51 -7.81 30.57
C PRO A 89 -13.34 -7.21 29.42
N VAL A 90 -12.71 -6.51 28.49
CA VAL A 90 -13.39 -5.95 27.30
C VAL A 90 -13.94 -7.09 26.43
N VAL A 91 -13.12 -8.10 26.14
CA VAL A 91 -13.55 -9.28 25.38
C VAL A 91 -14.66 -10.04 26.11
N GLU A 92 -14.53 -10.25 27.42
CA GLU A 92 -15.51 -10.99 28.23
C GLU A 92 -16.87 -10.28 28.30
N ARG A 93 -16.90 -8.94 28.34
CA ARG A 93 -18.13 -8.15 28.46
C ARG A 93 -18.78 -7.82 27.12
N HIS A 94 -17.97 -7.54 26.09
CA HIS A 94 -18.44 -6.95 24.84
C HIS A 94 -18.16 -7.82 23.61
N GLY A 95 -17.48 -8.95 23.78
CA GLY A 95 -17.11 -9.87 22.70
C GLY A 95 -15.85 -9.43 21.95
N PRO A 96 -15.27 -10.30 21.11
CA PRO A 96 -13.96 -10.08 20.50
C PRO A 96 -13.91 -8.88 19.54
N ASN A 97 -15.01 -8.57 18.84
CA ASN A 97 -15.08 -7.45 17.90
C ASN A 97 -15.06 -6.07 18.59
N SER A 98 -15.23 -6.01 19.91
CA SER A 98 -15.03 -4.77 20.67
C SER A 98 -13.54 -4.42 20.87
N VAL A 99 -12.63 -5.33 20.49
CA VAL A 99 -11.19 -5.06 20.43
C VAL A 99 -10.79 -4.80 18.99
N GLY A 100 -10.49 -3.55 18.68
CA GLY A 100 -9.94 -3.15 17.39
C GLY A 100 -8.44 -3.43 17.30
N VAL A 101 -7.96 -3.71 16.09
CA VAL A 101 -6.53 -3.82 15.80
C VAL A 101 -6.18 -2.91 14.64
N VAL A 102 -5.15 -2.07 14.80
CA VAL A 102 -4.61 -1.21 13.74
C VAL A 102 -3.19 -1.65 13.41
N LEU A 103 -2.97 -2.09 12.17
CA LEU A 103 -1.64 -2.47 11.68
C LEU A 103 -1.10 -1.41 10.72
N GLY A 104 -0.01 -0.75 11.11
CA GLY A 104 0.66 0.22 10.24
C GLY A 104 1.56 -0.44 9.20
N ASN A 105 1.99 0.36 8.21
CA ASN A 105 2.80 -0.11 7.08
C ASN A 105 4.11 -0.82 7.48
N PRO A 106 4.86 -0.41 8.53
CA PRO A 106 6.11 -1.08 8.90
C PRO A 106 6.00 -2.59 9.17
N ASN A 107 4.80 -3.11 9.45
CA ASN A 107 4.56 -4.54 9.60
C ASN A 107 4.92 -5.34 8.33
N VAL A 108 4.78 -4.78 7.13
CA VAL A 108 5.15 -5.50 5.89
C VAL A 108 6.64 -5.37 5.54
N HIS A 109 7.44 -4.65 6.34
CA HIS A 109 8.88 -4.45 6.10
C HIS A 109 9.77 -5.26 7.07
N THR A 110 9.16 -6.06 7.95
CA THR A 110 9.88 -6.82 8.97
C THR A 110 9.40 -8.27 9.01
N MET A 111 10.31 -9.19 9.37
CA MET A 111 9.93 -10.60 9.58
C MET A 111 8.88 -10.75 10.69
N ALA A 112 8.99 -9.93 11.76
CA ALA A 112 8.04 -9.97 12.86
C ALA A 112 6.63 -9.59 12.42
N GLY A 113 6.48 -8.52 11.62
CA GLY A 113 5.18 -8.10 11.12
C GLY A 113 4.58 -9.04 10.07
N ALA A 114 5.37 -9.90 9.42
CA ALA A 114 4.84 -10.98 8.60
C ALA A 114 4.33 -12.18 9.41
N LEU A 115 4.89 -12.42 10.61
CA LEU A 115 4.64 -13.64 11.40
C LEU A 115 3.61 -13.43 12.52
N TYR A 116 3.74 -12.36 13.30
CA TYR A 116 3.02 -12.21 14.56
C TYR A 116 1.61 -11.59 14.44
N PRO A 117 1.30 -10.68 13.51
CA PRO A 117 -0.06 -10.15 13.38
C PRO A 117 -1.11 -11.24 13.14
N ALA A 118 -0.82 -12.25 12.33
CA ALA A 118 -1.74 -13.38 12.12
C ALA A 118 -2.01 -14.16 13.42
N VAL A 119 -0.99 -14.33 14.27
CA VAL A 119 -1.12 -14.99 15.58
C VAL A 119 -1.94 -14.13 16.54
N LEU A 120 -1.68 -12.82 16.60
CA LEU A 120 -2.45 -11.87 17.41
C LEU A 120 -3.93 -11.89 17.02
N LEU A 121 -4.23 -11.76 15.73
CA LEU A 121 -5.59 -11.76 15.23
C LEU A 121 -6.30 -13.09 15.48
N ALA A 122 -5.62 -14.23 15.29
CA ALA A 122 -6.16 -15.55 15.59
C ALA A 122 -6.45 -15.73 17.09
N GLY A 123 -5.58 -15.21 17.97
CA GLY A 123 -5.77 -15.26 19.42
C GLY A 123 -6.93 -14.39 19.91
N LEU A 124 -7.15 -13.22 19.31
CA LEU A 124 -8.25 -12.33 19.64
C LEU A 124 -9.59 -12.78 19.04
N GLY A 125 -9.57 -13.35 17.83
CA GLY A 125 -10.78 -13.69 17.09
C GLY A 125 -11.60 -12.47 16.64
N THR A 126 -11.00 -11.28 16.65
CA THR A 126 -11.66 -10.02 16.24
C THR A 126 -11.73 -9.89 14.73
N ARG A 127 -12.83 -9.29 14.24
CA ARG A 127 -13.01 -8.85 12.85
C ARG A 127 -12.82 -7.34 12.68
N SER A 128 -12.60 -6.62 13.76
CA SER A 128 -12.37 -5.16 13.79
C SER A 128 -10.90 -4.87 13.49
N VAL A 129 -10.49 -5.21 12.26
CA VAL A 129 -9.10 -5.11 11.80
C VAL A 129 -8.98 -3.99 10.79
N PHE A 130 -8.10 -3.04 11.07
CA PHE A 130 -7.84 -1.88 10.22
C PHE A 130 -6.35 -1.86 9.88
N THR A 131 -6.00 -1.52 8.64
CA THR A 131 -4.58 -1.42 8.26
C THR A 131 -4.32 -0.21 7.39
N ALA A 132 -3.05 0.20 7.35
CA ALA A 132 -2.57 1.23 6.43
C ALA A 132 -2.90 0.92 4.96
N SER A 133 -3.10 -0.34 4.59
CA SER A 133 -3.44 -0.74 3.22
C SER A 133 -4.74 -0.09 2.73
N THR A 134 -5.73 0.06 3.62
CA THR A 134 -7.05 0.61 3.27
C THR A 134 -7.05 2.10 2.96
N VAL A 135 -5.97 2.80 3.29
CA VAL A 135 -5.73 4.23 2.95
C VAL A 135 -4.57 4.41 1.97
N ASP A 136 -4.05 3.32 1.39
CA ASP A 136 -3.02 3.33 0.36
C ASP A 136 -3.45 2.44 -0.82
N GLN A 137 -3.08 1.16 -0.80
CA GLN A 137 -3.11 0.29 -1.98
C GLN A 137 -4.27 -0.72 -2.06
N MET A 138 -5.23 -0.71 -1.12
CA MET A 138 -6.37 -1.64 -1.12
C MET A 138 -7.14 -1.72 -2.46
N PRO A 139 -7.35 -0.62 -3.21
CA PRO A 139 -7.94 -0.69 -4.54
C PRO A 139 -7.27 -1.70 -5.48
N LYS A 140 -5.93 -1.79 -5.44
CA LYS A 140 -5.16 -2.74 -6.23
C LYS A 140 -5.33 -4.18 -5.74
N HIS A 141 -5.39 -4.41 -4.43
CA HIS A 141 -5.67 -5.73 -3.87
C HIS A 141 -7.06 -6.22 -4.28
N VAL A 142 -8.07 -5.34 -4.24
CA VAL A 142 -9.43 -5.66 -4.66
C VAL A 142 -9.49 -5.96 -6.15
N SER A 143 -8.87 -5.13 -7.00
CA SER A 143 -8.86 -5.37 -8.44
C SER A 143 -8.15 -6.68 -8.79
N SER A 144 -6.98 -6.96 -8.18
CA SER A 144 -6.26 -8.24 -8.36
C SER A 144 -7.08 -9.44 -7.88
N GLY A 145 -7.77 -9.33 -6.75
CA GLY A 145 -8.61 -10.40 -6.23
C GLY A 145 -9.77 -10.73 -7.18
N LEU A 146 -10.45 -9.71 -7.71
CA LEU A 146 -11.55 -9.89 -8.64
C LEU A 146 -11.10 -10.38 -10.02
N LEU A 147 -9.95 -9.91 -10.51
CA LEU A 147 -9.45 -10.21 -11.85
C LEU A 147 -8.65 -11.52 -11.93
N PHE A 148 -7.81 -11.79 -10.93
CA PHE A 148 -6.89 -12.94 -10.92
C PHE A 148 -7.27 -14.01 -9.90
N GLY A 149 -8.28 -13.76 -9.06
CA GLY A 149 -8.72 -14.68 -8.01
C GLY A 149 -7.88 -14.64 -6.73
N ASP A 150 -6.80 -13.86 -6.70
CA ASP A 150 -5.93 -13.66 -5.54
C ASP A 150 -5.59 -12.18 -5.36
N ALA A 151 -5.93 -11.62 -4.20
CA ALA A 151 -5.67 -10.22 -3.88
C ALA A 151 -4.18 -9.87 -3.77
N ASN A 152 -3.29 -10.86 -3.68
CA ASN A 152 -1.85 -10.65 -3.67
C ASN A 152 -1.19 -10.92 -5.04
N ALA A 153 -1.94 -11.38 -6.05
CA ALA A 153 -1.45 -11.52 -7.42
C ALA A 153 -1.37 -10.13 -8.08
N ILE A 154 -0.31 -9.39 -7.77
CA ILE A 154 -0.11 -8.01 -8.22
C ILE A 154 1.02 -8.00 -9.24
N PRO A 155 0.73 -7.72 -10.53
CA PRO A 155 1.77 -7.56 -11.52
C PRO A 155 2.50 -6.22 -11.32
N VAL A 156 3.81 -6.22 -11.54
CA VAL A 156 4.69 -5.05 -11.43
C VAL A 156 5.45 -4.81 -12.73
N PRO A 157 5.76 -3.55 -13.10
CA PRO A 157 6.46 -3.26 -14.34
C PRO A 157 7.86 -3.89 -14.36
N ASP A 158 8.22 -4.52 -15.47
CA ASP A 158 9.56 -4.99 -15.75
C ASP A 158 10.48 -3.84 -16.17
N LEU A 159 10.89 -3.05 -15.18
CA LEU A 159 11.62 -1.79 -15.37
C LEU A 159 12.96 -1.97 -16.12
N ASP A 160 13.54 -3.17 -16.11
CA ASP A 160 14.83 -3.43 -16.73
C ASP A 160 14.70 -3.77 -18.23
N ARG A 161 13.53 -4.24 -18.68
CA ARG A 161 13.29 -4.66 -20.08
C ARG A 161 12.22 -3.85 -20.82
N THR A 162 11.37 -3.10 -20.11
CA THR A 162 10.29 -2.34 -20.75
C THR A 162 10.82 -1.27 -21.70
N GLY A 163 10.13 -1.10 -22.85
CA GLY A 163 10.41 -0.09 -23.87
C GLY A 163 9.47 1.12 -23.81
N HIS A 164 8.31 0.98 -23.17
CA HIS A 164 7.37 2.07 -22.93
C HIS A 164 6.76 1.95 -21.54
N LEU A 165 7.05 2.90 -20.66
CA LEU A 165 6.52 2.92 -19.29
C LEU A 165 5.50 4.05 -19.15
N LEU A 166 4.24 3.69 -18.93
CA LEU A 166 3.15 4.61 -18.63
C LEU A 166 2.87 4.59 -17.12
N LEU A 167 3.19 5.70 -16.43
CA LEU A 167 2.99 5.88 -15.00
C LEU A 167 1.74 6.70 -14.71
N ILE A 168 0.89 6.24 -13.79
CA ILE A 168 -0.32 6.95 -13.36
C ILE A 168 -0.28 7.18 -11.84
N GLY A 169 -0.35 8.44 -11.41
CA GLY A 169 -0.38 8.78 -9.98
C GLY A 169 0.80 8.24 -9.17
N ALA A 170 1.97 8.10 -9.80
CA ALA A 170 3.18 7.50 -9.24
C ALA A 170 4.38 8.46 -9.33
N ASN A 171 5.15 8.57 -8.24
CA ASN A 171 6.33 9.44 -8.16
C ASN A 171 7.58 8.70 -7.63
N PRO A 172 8.09 7.72 -8.39
CA PRO A 172 9.23 6.87 -8.00
C PRO A 172 10.53 7.60 -7.65
N LEU A 173 10.69 8.86 -8.06
CA LEU A 173 11.88 9.66 -7.70
C LEU A 173 11.87 10.18 -6.26
N GLU A 174 10.72 10.18 -5.60
CA GLU A 174 10.54 10.66 -4.22
C GLU A 174 10.04 9.55 -3.29
N SER A 175 9.15 8.71 -3.78
CA SER A 175 8.59 7.58 -3.04
C SER A 175 8.75 6.31 -3.85
N ASN A 176 9.28 5.25 -3.24
CA ASN A 176 9.49 3.97 -3.94
C ASN A 176 8.16 3.26 -4.30
N GLY A 177 7.01 3.76 -3.82
CA GLY A 177 5.70 3.13 -3.93
C GLY A 177 5.58 1.91 -3.01
N SER A 178 4.34 1.51 -2.69
CA SER A 178 4.05 0.19 -2.11
C SER A 178 3.83 -0.84 -3.24
N LEU A 179 3.94 -2.15 -2.97
CA LEU A 179 3.75 -3.28 -3.91
C LEU A 179 4.74 -3.44 -5.08
N CYS A 180 5.40 -2.37 -5.53
CA CYS A 180 6.38 -2.41 -6.63
C CYS A 180 7.76 -2.04 -6.10
N THR A 181 8.34 -2.98 -5.36
CA THR A 181 9.68 -2.85 -4.80
C THR A 181 10.75 -2.85 -5.89
N ALA A 182 11.32 -1.67 -6.16
CA ALA A 182 12.48 -1.51 -7.04
C ALA A 182 13.49 -0.53 -6.42
N PRO A 183 14.70 -0.98 -6.02
CA PRO A 183 15.76 -0.07 -5.62
C PRO A 183 16.28 0.68 -6.86
N ASP A 184 16.84 1.86 -6.63
CA ASP A 184 17.36 2.73 -7.68
C ASP A 184 16.37 2.97 -8.83
N PHE A 185 15.09 3.21 -8.51
CA PHE A 185 14.10 3.60 -9.50
C PHE A 185 14.59 4.74 -10.42
N PRO A 186 15.28 5.80 -9.90
CA PRO A 186 15.88 6.82 -10.75
C PRO A 186 16.91 6.26 -11.76
N GLY A 187 17.79 5.35 -11.36
CA GLY A 187 18.73 4.67 -12.25
C GLY A 187 18.03 3.81 -13.29
N LYS A 188 16.97 3.09 -12.89
CA LYS A 188 16.14 2.28 -13.81
C LYS A 188 15.45 3.12 -14.88
N LEU A 189 14.92 4.30 -14.52
CA LEU A 189 14.34 5.23 -15.50
C LEU A 189 15.41 5.82 -16.43
N LYS A 190 16.60 6.15 -15.93
CA LYS A 190 17.72 6.57 -16.80
C LYS A 190 18.12 5.46 -17.77
N ALA A 191 18.21 4.21 -17.30
CA ALA A 191 18.51 3.06 -18.13
C ALA A 191 17.42 2.82 -19.19
N LEU A 192 16.15 3.08 -18.86
CA LEU A 192 15.03 3.06 -19.81
C LEU A 192 15.22 4.04 -20.96
N LYS A 193 15.55 5.29 -20.64
CA LYS A 193 15.81 6.29 -21.69
C LYS A 193 17.08 5.96 -22.49
N ALA A 194 18.13 5.47 -21.83
CA ALA A 194 19.40 5.13 -22.48
C ALA A 194 19.27 4.00 -23.51
N ARG A 195 18.34 3.06 -23.31
CA ARG A 195 18.02 2.00 -24.28
C ARG A 195 16.95 2.40 -25.31
N GLY A 196 16.60 3.69 -25.39
CA GLY A 196 15.64 4.23 -26.35
C GLY A 196 14.17 4.06 -25.95
N GLY A 197 13.89 3.65 -24.71
CA GLY A 197 12.53 3.54 -24.20
C GLY A 197 11.94 4.88 -23.81
N THR A 198 10.61 4.95 -23.76
CA THR A 198 9.86 6.18 -23.46
C THR A 198 9.17 6.10 -22.10
N LEU A 199 9.18 7.22 -21.38
CA LEU A 199 8.48 7.41 -20.11
C LEU A 199 7.33 8.42 -20.29
N VAL A 200 6.10 7.99 -20.02
CA VAL A 200 4.93 8.85 -19.96
C VAL A 200 4.43 8.90 -18.52
N VAL A 201 4.11 10.09 -18.02
CA VAL A 201 3.57 10.29 -16.67
C VAL A 201 2.23 10.99 -16.75
N ILE A 202 1.19 10.35 -16.23
CA ILE A 202 -0.13 10.91 -15.97
C ILE A 202 -0.17 11.26 -14.47
N ASP A 203 -0.16 12.55 -14.17
CA ASP A 203 -0.18 13.08 -12.80
C ASP A 203 -0.69 14.53 -12.84
N PRO A 204 -1.70 14.92 -12.04
CA PRO A 204 -2.14 16.31 -11.97
C PRO A 204 -1.00 17.28 -11.63
N ARG A 205 0.02 16.82 -10.91
CA ARG A 205 1.20 17.58 -10.52
C ARG A 205 2.37 17.28 -11.44
N ARG A 206 3.14 18.33 -11.79
CA ARG A 206 4.43 18.17 -12.47
C ARG A 206 5.54 17.78 -11.47
N THR A 207 5.48 16.55 -10.98
CA THR A 207 6.42 15.94 -10.01
C THR A 207 7.85 15.81 -10.55
N ARG A 208 8.80 15.40 -9.70
CA ARG A 208 10.18 15.11 -10.13
C ARG A 208 10.23 14.00 -11.19
N THR A 209 9.39 12.97 -11.06
CA THR A 209 9.25 11.94 -12.10
C THR A 209 8.69 12.52 -13.41
N ALA A 210 7.62 13.31 -13.35
CA ALA A 210 7.04 13.96 -14.54
C ALA A 210 8.03 14.88 -15.28
N LYS A 211 8.98 15.52 -14.57
CA LYS A 211 10.03 16.34 -15.19
C LYS A 211 11.04 15.52 -16.00
N LEU A 212 11.19 14.22 -15.73
CA LEU A 212 12.05 13.31 -16.50
C LEU A 212 11.32 12.63 -17.67
N ALA A 213 9.99 12.64 -17.63
CA ALA A 213 9.14 12.01 -18.63
C ALA A 213 9.30 12.66 -20.00
N ASP A 214 9.17 11.85 -21.04
CA ASP A 214 9.09 12.33 -22.42
C ASP A 214 7.76 13.04 -22.67
N ARG A 215 6.70 12.58 -22.00
CA ARG A 215 5.39 13.24 -21.99
C ARG A 215 4.82 13.28 -20.57
N HIS A 216 4.34 14.44 -20.14
CA HIS A 216 3.59 14.63 -18.91
C HIS A 216 2.16 15.06 -19.25
N ILE A 217 1.18 14.33 -18.73
CA ILE A 217 -0.25 14.61 -18.91
C ILE A 217 -0.82 15.01 -17.56
N ALA A 218 -1.24 16.27 -17.45
CA ALA A 218 -1.86 16.81 -16.25
C ALA A 218 -3.36 16.55 -16.25
N VAL A 219 -3.75 15.32 -15.90
CA VAL A 219 -5.16 14.92 -15.80
C VAL A 219 -5.86 15.63 -14.63
N ARG A 220 -7.16 15.88 -14.76
CA ARG A 220 -8.00 16.38 -13.66
C ARG A 220 -7.99 15.35 -12.51
N PRO A 221 -7.71 15.76 -11.25
CA PRO A 221 -7.69 14.84 -10.11
C PRO A 221 -8.96 13.99 -10.01
N GLY A 222 -8.79 12.67 -9.85
CA GLY A 222 -9.90 11.72 -9.67
C GLY A 222 -10.56 11.26 -10.97
N THR A 223 -10.08 11.69 -12.14
CA THR A 223 -10.62 11.29 -13.45
C THR A 223 -9.76 10.24 -14.18
N ASP A 224 -8.76 9.67 -13.48
CA ASP A 224 -7.83 8.68 -14.02
C ASP A 224 -8.55 7.46 -14.61
N ALA A 225 -9.56 6.93 -13.90
CA ALA A 225 -10.35 5.81 -14.40
C ALA A 225 -11.05 6.13 -15.72
N LEU A 226 -11.56 7.36 -15.87
CA LEU A 226 -12.24 7.78 -17.10
C LEU A 226 -11.26 7.91 -18.27
N LEU A 227 -10.07 8.47 -18.02
CA LEU A 227 -8.99 8.55 -19.01
C LEU A 227 -8.53 7.15 -19.48
N LEU A 228 -8.29 6.23 -18.53
CA LEU A 228 -7.85 4.87 -18.85
C LEU A 228 -8.94 4.07 -19.58
N ALA A 229 -10.21 4.29 -19.24
CA ALA A 229 -11.36 3.70 -19.92
C ALA A 229 -11.45 4.16 -21.38
N ALA A 230 -11.26 5.46 -21.64
CA ALA A 230 -11.22 5.99 -23.01
C ALA A 230 -10.01 5.50 -23.81
N MET A 231 -8.86 5.31 -23.16
CA MET A 231 -7.73 4.64 -23.82
C MET A 231 -8.08 3.21 -24.23
N ALA A 232 -8.71 2.43 -23.34
CA ALA A 232 -9.16 1.07 -23.66
C ALA A 232 -10.24 1.05 -24.76
N GLN A 233 -11.16 2.02 -24.76
CA GLN A 233 -12.14 2.20 -25.84
C GLN A 233 -11.45 2.41 -27.19
N VAL A 234 -10.43 3.26 -27.27
CA VAL A 234 -9.65 3.49 -28.50
C VAL A 234 -8.98 2.20 -28.98
N LEU A 235 -8.42 1.40 -28.06
CA LEU A 235 -7.81 0.12 -28.43
C LEU A 235 -8.83 -0.81 -29.11
N PHE A 236 -10.06 -0.89 -28.59
CA PHE A 236 -11.12 -1.67 -29.21
C PHE A 236 -11.59 -1.07 -30.54
N GLU A 237 -11.86 0.23 -30.58
CA GLU A 237 -12.35 0.95 -31.76
C GLU A 237 -11.40 0.81 -32.96
N GLU A 238 -10.09 0.89 -32.70
CA GLU A 238 -9.06 0.85 -33.74
C GLU A 238 -8.51 -0.57 -34.00
N GLY A 239 -9.03 -1.60 -33.33
CA GLY A 239 -8.59 -2.99 -33.50
C GLY A 239 -7.15 -3.23 -33.06
N LEU A 240 -6.69 -2.53 -32.02
CA LEU A 240 -5.31 -2.57 -31.49
C LEU A 240 -5.14 -3.52 -30.30
N THR A 241 -6.10 -4.44 -30.08
CA THR A 241 -6.07 -5.37 -28.94
C THR A 241 -5.39 -6.69 -29.30
N GLU A 242 -4.49 -7.17 -28.45
CA GLU A 242 -3.81 -8.47 -28.53
C GLU A 242 -3.88 -9.26 -27.21
N PRO A 243 -5.07 -9.53 -26.65
CA PRO A 243 -5.20 -10.29 -25.41
C PRO A 243 -4.82 -11.77 -25.59
N ALA A 244 -4.33 -12.40 -24.51
CA ALA A 244 -4.05 -13.84 -24.51
C ALA A 244 -5.35 -14.68 -24.66
N PRO A 245 -5.29 -15.91 -25.22
CA PRO A 245 -6.48 -16.72 -25.53
C PRO A 245 -7.37 -17.08 -24.32
N HIS A 246 -6.85 -17.00 -23.10
CA HIS A 246 -7.57 -17.34 -21.88
C HIS A 246 -8.26 -16.13 -21.22
N VAL A 247 -8.14 -14.93 -21.81
CA VAL A 247 -8.85 -13.72 -21.35
C VAL A 247 -10.34 -13.88 -21.60
N GLN A 248 -11.15 -13.55 -20.58
CA GLN A 248 -12.61 -13.60 -20.62
C GLN A 248 -13.19 -12.19 -20.46
N GLY A 249 -14.40 -11.96 -20.96
CA GLY A 249 -15.13 -10.70 -20.77
C GLY A 249 -14.70 -9.52 -21.65
N ALA A 250 -13.74 -9.69 -22.57
CA ALA A 250 -13.26 -8.60 -23.44
C ALA A 250 -14.36 -7.99 -24.33
N GLY A 251 -15.29 -8.81 -24.84
CA GLY A 251 -16.43 -8.32 -25.63
C GLY A 251 -17.42 -7.50 -24.81
N GLU A 252 -17.77 -7.96 -23.60
CA GLU A 252 -18.62 -7.22 -22.67
C GLU A 252 -17.99 -5.88 -22.27
N LEU A 253 -16.67 -5.88 -22.05
CA LEU A 253 -15.91 -4.68 -21.79
C LEU A 253 -15.96 -3.69 -22.97
N ALA A 254 -15.75 -4.14 -24.20
CA ALA A 254 -15.82 -3.28 -25.38
C ALA A 254 -17.18 -2.60 -25.51
N GLU A 255 -18.27 -3.33 -25.24
CA GLU A 255 -19.63 -2.79 -25.22
C GLU A 255 -19.81 -1.75 -24.10
N ALA A 256 -19.35 -2.06 -22.89
CA ALA A 256 -19.47 -1.16 -21.74
C ALA A 256 -18.68 0.16 -21.91
N LEU A 257 -17.58 0.12 -22.67
CA LEU A 257 -16.73 1.28 -22.91
C LEU A 257 -17.12 2.08 -24.17
N ARG A 258 -18.08 1.60 -24.98
CA ARG A 258 -18.38 2.16 -26.31
C ARG A 258 -18.62 3.68 -26.31
N GLU A 259 -19.34 4.19 -25.31
CA GLU A 259 -19.71 5.61 -25.21
C GLU A 259 -18.61 6.48 -24.58
N LEU A 260 -17.57 5.88 -24.01
CA LEU A 260 -16.45 6.58 -23.38
C LEU A 260 -15.38 6.97 -24.41
N THR A 261 -15.81 7.64 -25.48
CA THR A 261 -14.90 8.09 -26.53
C THR A 261 -13.96 9.19 -26.02
N PRO A 262 -12.78 9.38 -26.63
CA PRO A 262 -11.88 10.49 -26.32
C PRO A 262 -12.59 11.85 -26.28
N GLU A 263 -13.50 12.11 -27.21
CA GLU A 263 -14.26 13.36 -27.30
C GLU A 263 -15.26 13.51 -26.14
N ALA A 264 -15.91 12.41 -25.73
CA ALA A 264 -16.85 12.42 -24.62
C ALA A 264 -16.16 12.67 -23.26
N VAL A 265 -14.94 12.18 -23.09
CA VAL A 265 -14.22 12.28 -21.80
C VAL A 265 -13.28 13.48 -21.70
N ALA A 266 -12.86 14.08 -22.82
CA ALA A 266 -11.78 15.08 -22.86
C ALA A 266 -11.98 16.23 -21.86
N GLY A 267 -13.17 16.83 -21.84
CA GLY A 267 -13.49 17.94 -20.94
C GLY A 267 -13.56 17.55 -19.46
N ALA A 268 -13.95 16.31 -19.15
CA ALA A 268 -13.95 15.82 -17.78
C ALA A 268 -12.53 15.57 -17.29
N CYS A 269 -11.67 15.02 -18.16
CA CYS A 269 -10.29 14.68 -17.81
C CYS A 269 -9.30 15.85 -17.87
N ASP A 270 -9.68 16.99 -18.45
CA ASP A 270 -8.76 18.07 -18.86
C ASP A 270 -7.63 17.57 -19.79
N VAL A 271 -7.97 16.62 -20.68
CA VAL A 271 -7.02 16.04 -21.64
C VAL A 271 -7.65 16.03 -23.04
N GLU A 272 -6.99 16.67 -24.00
CA GLU A 272 -7.45 16.72 -25.38
C GLU A 272 -7.67 15.32 -25.97
N ALA A 273 -8.76 15.11 -26.72
CA ALA A 273 -9.11 13.82 -27.32
C ALA A 273 -7.97 13.22 -28.16
N GLY A 274 -7.26 14.06 -28.93
CA GLY A 274 -6.10 13.64 -29.72
C GLY A 274 -4.94 13.12 -28.87
N VAL A 275 -4.75 13.64 -27.65
CA VAL A 275 -3.75 13.13 -26.71
C VAL A 275 -4.15 11.76 -26.20
N ILE A 276 -5.43 11.54 -25.88
CA ILE A 276 -5.94 10.23 -25.42
C ILE A 276 -5.72 9.16 -26.49
N ARG A 277 -6.08 9.46 -27.75
CA ARG A 277 -5.83 8.55 -28.89
C ARG A 277 -4.33 8.27 -29.05
N ALA A 278 -3.48 9.29 -28.96
CA ALA A 278 -2.04 9.12 -29.04
C ALA A 278 -1.51 8.21 -27.92
N LEU A 279 -1.97 8.37 -26.67
CA LEU A 279 -1.55 7.50 -25.56
C LEU A 279 -1.91 6.03 -25.80
N ALA A 280 -3.13 5.75 -26.27
CA ALA A 280 -3.56 4.39 -26.59
C ALA A 280 -2.75 3.77 -27.74
N ARG A 281 -2.54 4.53 -28.82
CA ARG A 281 -1.76 4.10 -29.98
C ARG A 281 -0.28 3.88 -29.64
N ASP A 282 0.33 4.81 -28.90
CA ASP A 282 1.72 4.70 -28.45
C ASP A 282 1.91 3.44 -27.58
N LEU A 283 0.95 3.17 -26.69
CA LEU A 283 0.97 1.98 -25.82
C LEU A 283 0.87 0.68 -26.64
N ALA A 284 -0.04 0.60 -27.62
CA ALA A 284 -0.23 -0.59 -28.45
C ALA A 284 0.93 -0.82 -29.43
N ALA A 285 1.51 0.25 -29.98
CA ALA A 285 2.61 0.16 -30.95
C ALA A 285 3.96 -0.21 -30.29
N ALA A 286 4.10 -0.03 -28.98
CA ALA A 286 5.33 -0.30 -28.26
C ALA A 286 5.64 -1.82 -28.24
N PRO A 287 6.85 -2.24 -28.68
CA PRO A 287 7.21 -3.66 -28.70
C PRO A 287 7.14 -4.34 -27.33
N ALA A 288 7.36 -3.59 -26.25
CA ALA A 288 7.19 -4.01 -24.86
C ALA A 288 6.80 -2.79 -24.01
N ALA A 289 5.66 -2.86 -23.32
CA ALA A 289 5.16 -1.74 -22.52
C ALA A 289 4.63 -2.19 -21.17
N ALA A 290 4.69 -1.30 -20.18
CA ALA A 290 4.07 -1.53 -18.89
C ALA A 290 3.28 -0.30 -18.46
N VAL A 291 2.02 -0.51 -18.07
CA VAL A 291 1.18 0.48 -17.40
C VAL A 291 1.25 0.22 -15.90
N TYR A 292 1.54 1.27 -15.12
CA TYR A 292 1.73 1.15 -13.68
C TYR A 292 1.08 2.35 -12.95
N GLY A 293 0.14 2.04 -12.05
CA GLY A 293 -0.56 3.00 -11.20
C GLY A 293 -0.16 2.87 -9.72
N ARG A 294 -0.21 3.98 -8.97
CA ARG A 294 0.08 4.00 -7.51
C ARG A 294 -0.89 4.88 -6.72
N ILE A 295 -0.49 5.29 -5.52
CA ILE A 295 -1.33 5.95 -4.51
C ILE A 295 -2.19 7.09 -5.10
N GLY A 296 -1.64 7.89 -6.04
CA GLY A 296 -2.39 8.97 -6.68
C GLY A 296 -3.61 8.52 -7.48
N SER A 297 -3.61 7.28 -7.99
CA SER A 297 -4.77 6.64 -8.64
C SER A 297 -5.56 5.71 -7.73
N CYS A 298 -5.08 5.42 -6.51
CA CYS A 298 -5.77 4.58 -5.54
C CYS A 298 -6.66 5.39 -4.60
N THR A 299 -6.17 6.51 -4.08
CA THR A 299 -6.87 7.33 -3.07
C THR A 299 -7.80 8.37 -3.70
N VAL A 300 -8.62 7.90 -4.64
CA VAL A 300 -9.61 8.68 -5.39
C VAL A 300 -10.96 7.92 -5.43
N PRO A 301 -12.10 8.58 -5.70
CA PRO A 301 -13.42 7.94 -5.66
C PRO A 301 -13.57 6.66 -6.50
N HIS A 302 -12.84 6.56 -7.61
CA HIS A 302 -12.88 5.41 -8.52
C HIS A 302 -11.56 4.60 -8.53
N GLY A 303 -10.81 4.60 -7.42
CA GLY A 303 -9.47 4.01 -7.39
C GLY A 303 -9.39 2.52 -7.71
N THR A 304 -10.41 1.74 -7.33
CA THR A 304 -10.49 0.30 -7.67
C THR A 304 -10.67 0.11 -9.18
N LEU A 305 -11.51 0.94 -9.80
CA LEU A 305 -11.73 0.92 -11.24
C LEU A 305 -10.47 1.37 -12.00
N ALA A 306 -9.78 2.41 -11.52
CA ALA A 306 -8.51 2.85 -12.09
C ALA A 306 -7.45 1.75 -12.00
N SER A 307 -7.32 1.08 -10.84
CA SER A 307 -6.39 -0.02 -10.64
C SER A 307 -6.69 -1.21 -11.56
N TRP A 308 -7.97 -1.53 -11.75
CA TRP A 308 -8.41 -2.55 -12.69
C TRP A 308 -8.12 -2.15 -14.14
N LEU A 309 -8.37 -0.90 -14.52
CA LEU A 309 -8.11 -0.41 -15.88
C LEU A 309 -6.61 -0.38 -16.23
N VAL A 310 -5.73 -0.18 -15.25
CA VAL A 310 -4.28 -0.39 -15.43
C VAL A 310 -3.99 -1.82 -15.88
N ASP A 311 -4.60 -2.82 -15.23
CA ASP A 311 -4.42 -4.22 -15.62
C ASP A 311 -5.08 -4.52 -16.97
N VAL A 312 -6.27 -3.98 -17.22
CA VAL A 312 -6.98 -4.10 -18.51
C VAL A 312 -6.10 -3.59 -19.65
N LEU A 313 -5.46 -2.43 -19.53
CA LEU A 313 -4.59 -1.91 -20.58
C LEU A 313 -3.38 -2.82 -20.82
N ASN A 314 -2.76 -3.35 -19.76
CA ASN A 314 -1.69 -4.33 -19.90
C ASN A 314 -2.19 -5.63 -20.58
N ILE A 315 -3.40 -6.09 -20.25
CA ILE A 315 -4.01 -7.31 -20.84
C ILE A 315 -4.34 -7.10 -22.32
N LEU A 316 -5.05 -6.02 -22.64
CA LEU A 316 -5.53 -5.73 -23.99
C LEU A 316 -4.38 -5.49 -24.97
N THR A 317 -3.21 -5.07 -24.50
CA THR A 317 -2.02 -4.84 -25.34
C THR A 317 -1.02 -6.00 -25.30
N GLY A 318 -1.41 -7.17 -24.76
CA GLY A 318 -0.54 -8.35 -24.69
C GLY A 318 0.69 -8.16 -23.78
N ASN A 319 0.63 -7.21 -22.86
CA ASN A 319 1.73 -6.80 -21.97
C ASN A 319 1.66 -7.41 -20.57
N LEU A 320 0.63 -8.18 -20.23
CA LEU A 320 0.56 -8.90 -18.95
C LEU A 320 1.40 -10.20 -19.02
N ASP A 321 2.17 -10.43 -17.96
CA ASP A 321 3.02 -11.59 -17.72
C ASP A 321 4.02 -11.91 -18.86
N ARG A 322 4.60 -10.87 -19.48
CA ARG A 322 5.68 -11.01 -20.46
C ARG A 322 6.92 -10.18 -20.12
N PRO A 323 8.12 -10.59 -20.57
CA PRO A 323 9.33 -9.77 -20.47
C PRO A 323 9.14 -8.36 -21.06
N GLY A 324 9.48 -7.34 -20.27
CA GLY A 324 9.27 -5.92 -20.61
C GLY A 324 7.84 -5.41 -20.41
N GLY A 325 6.92 -6.29 -20.01
CA GLY A 325 5.55 -6.00 -19.64
C GLY A 325 5.34 -5.80 -18.13
N ALA A 326 4.11 -6.00 -17.67
CA ALA A 326 3.77 -6.11 -16.25
C ALA A 326 3.83 -7.59 -15.81
N LEU A 327 4.74 -7.94 -14.92
CA LEU A 327 5.06 -9.32 -14.54
C LEU A 327 4.56 -9.66 -13.14
N PHE A 328 4.09 -10.90 -12.93
CA PHE A 328 3.85 -11.40 -11.59
C PHE A 328 5.18 -11.77 -10.91
N PRO A 329 5.51 -11.18 -9.76
CA PRO A 329 6.75 -11.53 -9.05
C PRO A 329 6.67 -12.95 -8.50
N GLN A 330 7.75 -13.71 -8.60
CA GLN A 330 7.90 -15.00 -7.92
C GLN A 330 8.54 -14.77 -6.55
N ALA A 331 7.80 -15.00 -5.46
CA ALA A 331 8.39 -14.85 -4.14
C ALA A 331 9.27 -16.07 -3.80
N ALA A 332 10.41 -15.81 -3.14
CA ALA A 332 11.36 -16.86 -2.75
C ALA A 332 10.81 -17.87 -1.73
N THR A 333 9.72 -17.52 -1.03
CA THR A 333 9.13 -18.34 0.04
C THR A 333 7.62 -18.53 -0.12
N ASP A 334 7.03 -18.12 -1.25
CA ASP A 334 5.58 -18.25 -1.41
C ASP A 334 5.14 -19.69 -1.54
N LYS A 335 3.92 -19.94 -1.05
CA LYS A 335 3.23 -21.19 -1.33
C LYS A 335 2.89 -21.22 -2.82
N THR A 336 3.07 -22.36 -3.47
CA THR A 336 2.58 -22.57 -4.83
C THR A 336 1.11 -22.13 -4.92
N PRO A 337 0.75 -21.23 -5.86
CA PRO A 337 -0.63 -20.81 -6.06
C PRO A 337 -1.51 -22.05 -6.19
N ARG A 338 -2.49 -22.20 -5.28
CA ARG A 338 -3.46 -23.28 -5.38
C ARG A 338 -4.59 -22.79 -6.26
N PRO A 339 -5.01 -23.56 -7.28
CA PRO A 339 -6.19 -23.23 -8.06
C PRO A 339 -7.37 -22.98 -7.12
N ALA A 340 -8.13 -21.91 -7.36
CA ALA A 340 -9.34 -21.67 -6.59
C ALA A 340 -10.28 -22.87 -6.77
N GLY A 341 -10.67 -23.50 -5.65
CA GLY A 341 -11.71 -24.51 -5.68
C GLY A 341 -13.06 -23.88 -6.10
N PRO A 342 -14.02 -24.67 -6.59
CA PRO A 342 -15.38 -24.18 -6.88
C PRO A 342 -15.95 -23.44 -5.66
N GLY A 343 -16.45 -22.22 -5.87
CA GLY A 343 -17.03 -21.38 -4.80
C GLY A 343 -16.02 -20.74 -3.82
N ARG A 344 -14.72 -20.78 -4.12
CA ARG A 344 -13.64 -20.19 -3.30
C ARG A 344 -12.89 -19.04 -4.01
N GLY A 345 -13.60 -18.25 -4.81
CA GLY A 345 -13.05 -17.02 -5.38
C GLY A 345 -12.84 -15.94 -4.31
N PHE A 346 -12.09 -14.90 -4.66
CA PHE A 346 -12.03 -13.69 -3.85
C PHE A 346 -13.42 -13.08 -3.71
N ALA A 347 -13.82 -12.77 -2.47
CA ALA A 347 -15.12 -12.20 -2.15
C ALA A 347 -14.95 -11.00 -1.22
N LEU A 348 -15.76 -9.98 -1.44
CA LEU A 348 -15.85 -8.77 -0.63
C LEU A 348 -17.10 -8.84 0.27
N GLY A 349 -17.12 -8.03 1.33
CA GLY A 349 -18.33 -7.82 2.13
C GLY A 349 -18.81 -9.07 2.86
N ARG A 350 -17.91 -9.99 3.22
CA ARG A 350 -18.26 -11.16 4.05
C ARG A 350 -18.77 -10.75 5.43
N TRP A 351 -18.32 -9.59 5.88
CA TRP A 351 -18.90 -8.78 6.96
C TRP A 351 -18.71 -7.30 6.60
N HIS A 352 -19.27 -6.43 7.43
CA HIS A 352 -19.26 -4.98 7.22
C HIS A 352 -18.82 -4.27 8.50
N SER A 353 -18.38 -3.01 8.36
CA SER A 353 -18.30 -2.10 9.51
C SER A 353 -19.70 -1.90 10.11
N ARG A 354 -19.75 -1.59 11.39
CA ARG A 354 -20.97 -1.48 12.19
C ARG A 354 -21.79 -0.24 11.84
N VAL A 355 -21.11 0.89 11.61
CA VAL A 355 -21.80 2.19 11.44
C VAL A 355 -22.12 2.47 9.98
N SER A 356 -21.13 2.78 9.14
CA SER A 356 -21.34 3.12 7.73
C SER A 356 -21.49 1.91 6.81
N ARG A 357 -21.53 0.69 7.37
CA ARG A 357 -21.76 -0.57 6.63
C ARG A 357 -20.78 -0.77 5.48
N HIS A 358 -19.54 -0.32 5.64
CA HIS A 358 -18.50 -0.52 4.64
C HIS A 358 -18.15 -2.00 4.51
N PRO A 359 -18.06 -2.55 3.29
CA PRO A 359 -17.74 -3.95 3.10
C PRO A 359 -16.29 -4.25 3.46
N GLU A 360 -16.06 -5.40 4.10
CA GLU A 360 -14.72 -5.92 4.29
C GLU A 360 -14.03 -6.23 2.95
N ALA A 361 -12.72 -5.95 2.90
CA ALA A 361 -11.81 -6.41 1.86
C ALA A 361 -10.55 -7.04 2.48
N LYS A 362 -10.19 -8.26 2.06
CA LYS A 362 -8.92 -8.93 2.43
C LYS A 362 -8.68 -9.10 3.95
N GLY A 363 -9.75 -9.22 4.72
CA GLY A 363 -9.81 -9.40 6.16
C GLY A 363 -9.89 -8.08 6.93
N GLU A 364 -10.05 -6.96 6.23
CA GLU A 364 -9.81 -5.62 6.76
C GLU A 364 -11.04 -4.72 6.53
N LEU A 365 -11.34 -3.88 7.52
CA LEU A 365 -12.29 -2.78 7.42
C LEU A 365 -11.55 -1.48 7.06
N PRO A 366 -12.20 -0.51 6.38
CA PRO A 366 -11.57 0.76 6.04
C PRO A 366 -11.10 1.52 7.29
N LEU A 367 -9.84 1.94 7.34
CA LEU A 367 -9.30 2.72 8.46
C LEU A 367 -10.04 4.04 8.67
N SER A 368 -10.65 4.61 7.62
CA SER A 368 -11.52 5.78 7.72
C SER A 368 -12.78 5.55 8.57
N ALA A 369 -13.18 4.29 8.79
CA ALA A 369 -14.30 3.94 9.64
C ALA A 369 -13.91 3.82 11.12
N LEU A 370 -12.62 3.82 11.46
CA LEU A 370 -12.18 3.54 12.84
C LEU A 370 -12.80 4.48 13.87
N ALA A 371 -12.88 5.78 13.58
CA ALA A 371 -13.44 6.76 14.51
C ALA A 371 -14.92 6.49 14.82
N GLU A 372 -15.73 6.20 13.79
CA GLU A 372 -17.15 5.87 14.00
C GLU A 372 -17.35 4.51 14.67
N GLU A 373 -16.48 3.55 14.40
CA GLU A 373 -16.52 2.24 15.05
C GLU A 373 -16.26 2.34 16.55
N ILE A 374 -15.56 3.39 17.00
CA ILE A 374 -15.33 3.71 18.42
C ILE A 374 -16.47 4.56 19.01
N ASP A 375 -16.78 5.71 18.39
CA ASP A 375 -17.56 6.78 19.03
C ASP A 375 -19.08 6.74 18.80
N THR A 376 -19.55 5.89 17.89
CA THR A 376 -20.96 5.90 17.47
C THR A 376 -21.68 4.65 17.97
N ALA A 377 -22.76 4.78 18.74
CA ALA A 377 -23.57 3.63 19.17
C ALA A 377 -24.53 3.17 18.06
N THR A 378 -24.74 1.85 17.96
CA THR A 378 -25.69 1.23 17.02
C THR A 378 -26.37 0.03 17.67
N GLU A 379 -27.43 -0.50 17.05
CA GLU A 379 -28.01 -1.79 17.46
C GLU A 379 -27.10 -2.99 17.10
N GLU A 380 -26.15 -2.80 16.19
CA GLU A 380 -25.27 -3.86 15.69
C GLU A 380 -24.05 -4.15 16.59
N GLY A 381 -24.26 -4.71 17.77
CA GLY A 381 -23.16 -5.07 18.66
C GLY A 381 -22.45 -3.88 19.31
N ALA A 382 -21.42 -4.16 20.08
CA ALA A 382 -20.72 -3.14 20.86
C ALA A 382 -19.75 -2.31 19.98
N PRO A 383 -19.59 -1.00 20.25
CA PRO A 383 -18.48 -0.22 19.72
C PRO A 383 -17.12 -0.82 20.05
N VAL A 384 -16.08 -0.38 19.35
CA VAL A 384 -14.70 -0.65 19.73
C VAL A 384 -14.44 0.01 21.09
N ARG A 385 -14.18 -0.83 22.10
CA ARG A 385 -13.91 -0.43 23.48
C ARG A 385 -12.43 -0.53 23.82
N ALA A 386 -11.67 -1.39 23.13
CA ALA A 386 -10.23 -1.42 23.25
C ALA A 386 -9.53 -1.43 21.90
N LEU A 387 -8.31 -0.91 21.84
CA LEU A 387 -7.54 -0.82 20.61
C LEU A 387 -6.11 -1.34 20.80
N ILE A 388 -5.63 -2.15 19.87
CA ILE A 388 -4.21 -2.54 19.77
C ILE A 388 -3.65 -1.95 18.49
N ALA A 389 -2.80 -0.93 18.60
CA ALA A 389 -2.09 -0.32 17.48
C ALA A 389 -0.67 -0.88 17.38
N VAL A 390 -0.27 -1.38 16.21
CA VAL A 390 1.07 -1.96 15.98
C VAL A 390 1.78 -1.22 14.86
N ALA A 391 2.87 -0.54 15.21
CA ALA A 391 3.68 0.30 14.33
C ALA A 391 2.83 1.29 13.52
N ALA A 392 1.88 1.96 14.18
CA ALA A 392 0.83 2.73 13.54
C ALA A 392 0.61 4.06 14.25
N ASN A 393 0.37 5.11 13.45
CA ASN A 393 -0.01 6.43 13.92
C ASN A 393 -1.24 6.98 13.16
N PRO A 394 -2.41 6.31 13.26
CA PRO A 394 -3.62 6.69 12.52
C PRO A 394 -4.16 8.08 12.87
N VAL A 395 -3.90 8.66 14.05
CA VAL A 395 -4.26 10.07 14.31
C VAL A 395 -3.60 11.00 13.27
N LEU A 396 -2.34 10.76 12.93
CA LEU A 396 -1.64 11.53 11.91
C LEU A 396 -1.96 11.08 10.48
N SER A 397 -2.17 9.78 10.26
CA SER A 397 -2.18 9.19 8.92
C SER A 397 -3.55 8.82 8.35
N ALA A 398 -4.59 8.72 9.17
CA ALA A 398 -5.94 8.40 8.71
C ALA A 398 -6.73 9.67 8.33
N PRO A 399 -7.77 9.56 7.48
CA PRO A 399 -8.72 10.65 7.27
C PRO A 399 -9.41 11.04 8.59
N ASP A 400 -9.64 12.34 8.77
CA ASP A 400 -10.29 12.92 9.97
C ASP A 400 -9.58 12.53 11.29
N GLY A 401 -8.27 12.76 11.32
CA GLY A 401 -7.42 12.55 12.49
C GLY A 401 -7.93 13.25 13.76
N ASP A 402 -8.52 14.43 13.64
CA ASP A 402 -9.09 15.18 14.77
C ASP A 402 -10.26 14.44 15.43
N ARG A 403 -11.14 13.81 14.64
CA ARG A 403 -12.21 12.98 15.20
C ARG A 403 -11.64 11.72 15.82
N LEU A 404 -10.67 11.08 15.17
CA LEU A 404 -10.05 9.88 15.70
C LEU A 404 -9.35 10.17 17.04
N ASP A 405 -8.60 11.26 17.14
CA ASP A 405 -7.93 11.73 18.36
C ASP A 405 -8.91 11.81 19.55
N ARG A 406 -10.07 12.44 19.35
CA ARG A 406 -11.13 12.51 20.37
C ARG A 406 -11.79 11.15 20.66
N ALA A 407 -11.97 10.32 19.63
CA ALA A 407 -12.58 9.00 19.79
C ALA A 407 -11.70 8.07 20.63
N LEU A 408 -10.36 8.14 20.46
CA LEU A 408 -9.41 7.33 21.24
C LEU A 408 -9.50 7.60 22.75
N ASP A 409 -9.82 8.82 23.17
CA ASP A 409 -10.04 9.18 24.59
C ASP A 409 -11.26 8.48 25.21
N SER A 410 -12.15 7.91 24.40
CA SER A 410 -13.36 7.20 24.86
C SER A 410 -13.18 5.69 25.01
N LEU A 411 -12.00 5.15 24.66
CA LEU A 411 -11.68 3.74 24.83
C LEU A 411 -11.58 3.36 26.31
N ASP A 412 -11.98 2.14 26.63
CA ASP A 412 -11.77 1.54 27.96
C ASP A 412 -10.32 1.12 28.17
N PHE A 413 -9.61 0.74 27.08
CA PHE A 413 -8.22 0.34 27.15
C PHE A 413 -7.50 0.44 25.80
N MET A 414 -6.25 0.87 25.76
CA MET A 414 -5.46 0.92 24.53
C MET A 414 -4.02 0.45 24.73
N VAL A 415 -3.53 -0.35 23.77
CA VAL A 415 -2.13 -0.79 23.68
C VAL A 415 -1.52 -0.24 22.40
N SER A 416 -0.32 0.33 22.50
CA SER A 416 0.48 0.74 21.34
C SER A 416 1.80 -0.01 21.34
N VAL A 417 2.13 -0.66 20.23
CA VAL A 417 3.44 -1.26 19.97
C VAL A 417 4.16 -0.34 19.00
N ASP A 418 4.98 0.57 19.53
CA ASP A 418 5.64 1.61 18.74
C ASP A 418 6.93 2.08 19.43
N PRO A 419 8.02 2.33 18.68
CA PRO A 419 9.26 2.81 19.27
C PRO A 419 9.21 4.28 19.72
N TYR A 420 8.11 5.01 19.48
CA TYR A 420 7.96 6.42 19.88
C TYR A 420 6.63 6.70 20.59
N LEU A 421 6.67 7.74 21.42
CA LEU A 421 5.45 8.42 21.84
C LEU A 421 5.01 9.36 20.71
N ASN A 422 3.82 9.12 20.15
CA ASN A 422 3.28 9.82 18.99
C ASN A 422 1.82 10.22 19.24
N GLU A 423 1.20 10.87 18.24
CA GLU A 423 -0.15 11.41 18.30
C GLU A 423 -1.19 10.34 18.64
N THR A 424 -1.00 9.10 18.20
CA THR A 424 -1.84 7.96 18.56
C THR A 424 -1.44 7.36 19.91
N SER A 425 -0.14 7.05 20.11
CA SER A 425 0.31 6.28 21.27
C SER A 425 0.20 7.05 22.59
N ARG A 426 0.06 8.38 22.55
CA ARG A 426 -0.25 9.19 23.74
C ARG A 426 -1.59 8.86 24.40
N HIS A 427 -2.52 8.22 23.68
CA HIS A 427 -3.81 7.75 24.21
C HIS A 427 -3.70 6.36 24.87
N ALA A 428 -2.60 5.63 24.66
CA ALA A 428 -2.47 4.26 25.13
C ALA A 428 -2.38 4.17 26.65
N ASP A 429 -2.91 3.11 27.22
CA ASP A 429 -2.67 2.71 28.61
C ASP A 429 -1.36 1.95 28.75
N VAL A 430 -0.92 1.27 27.69
CA VAL A 430 0.37 0.58 27.62
C VAL A 430 1.06 0.86 26.30
N VAL A 431 2.32 1.31 26.35
CA VAL A 431 3.20 1.45 25.19
C VAL A 431 4.33 0.42 25.29
N LEU A 432 4.50 -0.38 24.24
CA LEU A 432 5.52 -1.43 24.11
C LEU A 432 6.54 -1.01 23.03
N PRO A 433 7.81 -0.71 23.38
CA PRO A 433 8.81 -0.13 22.47
C PRO A 433 9.53 -1.11 21.53
#